data_AF-A0A2A9LW03-F1
#
_entry.id   AF-A0A2A9LW03-F1
#
_cell.length_a   1.000
_cell.length_b   1.000
_cell.length_c   1.000
_cell.angle_alpha   90.00
_cell.angle_beta   90.00
_cell.angle_gamma   90.00
#
_symmetry.space_group_name_H-M   'P 1'
#
loop_
_entity.id
_entity.type
_entity.pdbx_description
1 polymer ?
#
loop_
_entity_poly.entity_id
_entity_poly.type
_entity_poly.pdbx_seq_one_letter_code
_entity_poly.pdbx_strand_id
1 'polypeptide(L)'
;MAAKNVDWIAIEGAYRAGVDSLRTIAGAHGLSEAAIRKAAKKNGWSRDPTGTKRAIVNAHMAGSSQGAQGGTQEGAQCAQEQIAAAANEDIRDMERGLRVHRACLERLETAVKRAADPKVIKTITEAAALAITGIRKIRGLDTPTTADTGDIDAAIEAELAKLGASREAGAAAEAEGT
;
A
#
# COMPACT_ATOMS: atom_id res chain seq x y z
N MET A 1 -6.29 39.01 2.37
CA MET A 1 -6.79 37.62 2.21
C MET A 1 -6.17 36.78 3.31
N ALA A 2 -6.95 36.43 4.34
CA ALA A 2 -6.45 35.68 5.48
C ALA A 2 -5.93 34.32 5.01
N ALA A 3 -4.71 33.95 5.42
CA ALA A 3 -4.17 32.62 5.17
C ALA A 3 -5.08 31.61 5.88
N LYS A 4 -5.93 30.93 5.11
CA LYS A 4 -6.78 29.85 5.62
C LYS A 4 -5.81 28.81 6.19
N ASN A 5 -5.81 28.65 7.51
CA ASN A 5 -4.87 27.76 8.19
C ASN A 5 -5.19 26.35 7.71
N VAL A 6 -4.33 25.81 6.84
CA VAL A 6 -4.57 24.53 6.20
C VAL A 6 -4.42 23.44 7.24
N ASP A 7 -5.48 22.67 7.48
CA ASP A 7 -5.45 21.52 8.36
C ASP A 7 -4.75 20.33 7.68
N TRP A 8 -3.43 20.35 7.74
CA TRP A 8 -2.58 19.32 7.14
C TRP A 8 -2.76 17.94 7.78
N ILE A 9 -3.22 17.87 9.03
CA ILE A 9 -3.44 16.61 9.74
C ILE A 9 -4.68 15.91 9.16
N ALA A 10 -5.77 16.65 8.97
CA ALA A 10 -6.98 16.12 8.33
C ALA A 10 -6.71 15.69 6.88
N ILE A 11 -5.94 16.49 6.13
CA ILE A 11 -5.57 16.17 4.74
C ILE A 11 -4.69 14.93 4.69
N GLU A 12 -3.74 14.77 5.60
CA GLU A 12 -2.89 13.57 5.68
C GLU A 12 -3.74 12.33 5.95
N GLY A 13 -4.68 12.38 6.90
CA GLY A 13 -5.60 11.29 7.19
C GLY A 13 -6.42 10.87 5.97
N ALA A 14 -7.08 11.83 5.32
CA ALA A 14 -7.87 11.58 4.11
C ALA A 14 -7.02 11.08 2.93
N TYR A 15 -5.82 11.64 2.75
CA TYR A 15 -4.87 11.22 1.73
C TYR A 15 -4.46 9.76 1.92
N ARG A 16 -4.06 9.40 3.14
CA ARG A 16 -3.57 8.05 3.48
C ARG A 16 -4.68 7.01 3.42
N ALA A 17 -5.89 7.36 3.86
CA ALA A 17 -7.05 6.49 3.78
C ALA A 17 -7.34 6.08 2.32
N GLY A 18 -7.09 6.94 1.34
CA GLY A 18 -7.19 6.59 -0.07
C GLY A 18 -8.62 6.33 -0.57
N VAL A 19 -9.63 6.55 0.27
CA VAL A 19 -11.06 6.43 -0.05
C VAL A 19 -11.46 7.51 -1.06
N ASP A 20 -11.16 8.77 -0.72
CA ASP A 20 -11.50 9.93 -1.54
C ASP A 20 -10.43 10.24 -2.58
N SER A 21 -10.87 10.79 -3.72
CA SER A 21 -9.97 11.31 -4.74
C SER A 21 -9.21 12.53 -4.21
N LEU A 22 -8.00 12.76 -4.72
CA LEU A 22 -7.22 13.94 -4.34
C LEU A 22 -7.97 15.23 -4.66
N ARG A 23 -8.75 15.25 -5.75
CA ARG A 23 -9.62 16.37 -6.13
C ARG A 23 -10.69 16.65 -5.09
N THR A 24 -11.31 15.59 -4.56
CA THR A 24 -12.32 15.68 -3.50
C THR A 24 -11.72 16.27 -2.22
N ILE A 25 -10.58 15.73 -1.79
CA ILE A 25 -9.84 16.20 -0.60
C ILE A 25 -9.40 17.66 -0.80
N ALA A 26 -8.85 17.98 -1.96
CA ALA A 26 -8.42 19.34 -2.31
C ALA A 26 -9.60 20.32 -2.29
N GLY A 27 -10.76 19.93 -2.83
CA GLY A 27 -11.98 20.72 -2.80
C GLY A 27 -12.49 21.01 -1.38
N ALA A 28 -12.51 20.00 -0.51
CA ALA A 28 -12.93 20.15 0.89
C ALA A 28 -12.05 21.14 1.68
N HIS A 29 -10.74 21.18 1.39
CA HIS A 29 -9.79 22.01 2.11
C HIS A 29 -9.40 23.31 1.37
N GLY A 30 -9.98 23.58 0.21
CA GLY A 30 -9.67 24.78 -0.59
C GLY A 30 -8.24 24.79 -1.14
N LEU A 31 -7.70 23.61 -1.45
CA LEU A 31 -6.35 23.40 -1.99
C LEU A 31 -6.40 22.95 -3.45
N SER A 32 -5.23 22.86 -4.07
CA SER A 32 -5.04 22.13 -5.32
C SER A 32 -4.56 20.70 -5.03
N GLU A 33 -4.88 19.74 -5.92
CA GLU A 33 -4.31 18.39 -5.83
C GLU A 33 -2.78 18.40 -5.79
N ALA A 34 -2.17 19.31 -6.55
CA ALA A 34 -0.71 19.44 -6.62
C ALA A 34 -0.10 19.80 -5.26
N ALA A 35 -0.78 20.63 -4.45
CA ALA A 35 -0.34 20.96 -3.10
C ALA A 35 -0.33 19.72 -2.19
N ILE A 36 -1.36 18.88 -2.27
CA ILE A 36 -1.45 17.63 -1.52
C ILE A 36 -0.36 16.65 -1.96
N ARG A 37 -0.14 16.46 -3.26
CA ARG A 37 0.95 15.59 -3.79
C ARG A 37 2.33 16.07 -3.34
N LYS A 38 2.55 17.38 -3.31
CA LYS A 38 3.82 17.98 -2.85
C LYS A 38 4.04 17.77 -1.35
N ALA A 39 3.01 17.92 -0.53
CA ALA A 39 3.06 17.63 0.91
C ALA A 39 3.32 16.14 1.17
N ALA A 40 2.62 15.27 0.44
CA ALA A 40 2.82 13.82 0.51
C ALA A 40 4.27 13.43 0.21
N LYS A 41 4.86 13.96 -0.87
CA LYS A 41 6.26 13.69 -1.22
C LYS A 41 7.23 14.22 -0.17
N LYS A 42 6.99 15.43 0.37
CA LYS A 42 7.86 16.06 1.36
C LYS A 42 7.86 15.30 2.69
N ASN A 43 6.70 14.80 3.11
CA ASN A 43 6.49 14.18 4.41
C ASN A 43 6.47 12.64 4.36
N GLY A 44 6.66 12.05 3.18
CA GLY A 44 6.66 10.59 2.99
C GLY A 44 5.31 9.94 3.27
N TRP A 45 4.20 10.60 2.88
CA TRP A 45 2.88 10.03 3.02
C TRP A 45 2.67 8.87 2.04
N SER A 46 2.11 7.76 2.53
CA SER A 46 1.76 6.59 1.72
C SER A 46 0.24 6.48 1.59
N ARG A 47 -0.25 6.16 0.39
CA ARG A 47 -1.69 6.10 0.06
C ARG A 47 -1.97 4.77 -0.63
N ASP A 48 -2.78 3.91 -0.01
CA ASP A 48 -3.20 2.62 -0.58
C ASP A 48 -4.72 2.62 -0.88
N PRO A 49 -5.14 3.18 -2.02
CA PRO A 49 -6.55 3.28 -2.37
C PRO A 49 -7.17 1.92 -2.73
N THR A 50 -6.35 0.94 -3.15
CA THR A 50 -6.83 -0.39 -3.57
C THR A 50 -7.08 -1.26 -2.36
N GLY A 51 -6.16 -1.28 -1.40
CA GLY A 51 -6.33 -1.98 -0.12
C GLY A 51 -7.56 -1.49 0.63
N THR A 52 -7.73 -0.17 0.75
CA THR A 52 -8.89 0.40 1.45
C THR A 52 -10.20 0.08 0.75
N LYS A 53 -10.27 0.17 -0.58
CA LYS A 53 -11.49 -0.19 -1.33
C LYS A 53 -11.84 -1.67 -1.20
N ARG A 54 -10.85 -2.57 -1.26
CA ARG A 54 -11.10 -4.01 -1.01
C ARG A 54 -11.62 -4.25 0.40
N ALA A 55 -11.08 -3.57 1.41
CA ALA A 55 -11.57 -3.66 2.78
C ALA A 55 -13.02 -3.19 2.90
N ILE A 56 -13.37 -2.06 2.28
CA ILE A 56 -14.75 -1.55 2.22
C ILE A 56 -15.69 -2.55 1.54
N VAL A 57 -15.32 -3.07 0.37
CA VAL A 57 -16.13 -4.04 -0.38
C VAL A 57 -16.29 -5.33 0.41
N ASN A 58 -15.23 -5.86 1.01
CA ASN A 58 -15.30 -7.06 1.85
C ASN A 58 -16.18 -6.85 3.08
N ALA A 59 -16.08 -5.69 3.75
CA ALA A 59 -16.95 -5.34 4.87
C ALA A 59 -18.41 -5.24 4.43
N HIS A 60 -18.69 -4.63 3.28
CA HIS A 60 -20.04 -4.51 2.73
C HIS A 60 -20.63 -5.87 2.32
N MET A 61 -19.82 -6.75 1.72
CA MET A 61 -20.22 -8.11 1.35
C MET A 61 -20.42 -9.00 2.57
N ALA A 62 -19.60 -8.85 3.61
CA ALA A 62 -19.75 -9.56 4.88
C ALA A 62 -21.02 -9.10 5.64
N GLY A 63 -21.29 -7.79 5.66
CA GLY A 63 -22.49 -7.21 6.29
C GLY A 63 -23.80 -7.49 5.54
N SER A 64 -23.76 -7.74 4.23
CA SER A 64 -24.96 -8.07 3.44
C SER A 64 -25.53 -9.47 3.70
N SER A 65 -24.81 -10.31 4.46
CA SER A 65 -25.27 -11.67 4.81
C SER A 65 -26.17 -11.73 6.06
N GLN A 66 -26.36 -10.62 6.78
CA GLN A 66 -27.25 -10.54 7.94
C GLN A 66 -28.39 -9.54 7.69
N GLY A 67 -29.52 -10.08 7.25
CA GLY A 67 -30.87 -9.69 7.72
C GLY A 67 -31.32 -8.23 7.58
N ALA A 68 -32.17 -8.02 6.57
CA ALA A 68 -33.41 -7.23 6.63
C ALA A 68 -33.35 -5.70 6.84
N GLN A 69 -33.74 -5.00 5.76
CA GLN A 69 -34.80 -3.98 5.75
C GLN A 69 -34.52 -2.65 6.49
N GLY A 70 -34.02 -1.68 5.72
CA GLY A 70 -34.00 -0.27 6.11
C GLY A 70 -32.75 0.46 5.63
N GLY A 71 -32.65 0.71 4.33
CA GLY A 71 -31.59 1.57 3.78
C GLY A 71 -31.86 3.04 4.11
N THR A 72 -31.68 3.44 5.36
CA THR A 72 -31.59 4.85 5.73
C THR A 72 -30.15 5.34 5.50
N GLN A 73 -30.02 6.60 5.08
CA GLN A 73 -28.74 7.27 4.83
C GLN A 73 -27.81 7.23 6.06
N GLU A 74 -28.39 7.16 7.25
CA GLU A 74 -27.72 7.03 8.56
C GLU A 74 -27.04 5.67 8.78
N GLY A 75 -27.64 4.58 8.29
CA GLY A 75 -27.03 3.24 8.39
C GLY A 75 -25.78 3.10 7.51
N ALA A 76 -25.82 3.70 6.31
CA ALA A 76 -24.66 3.79 5.43
C ALA A 76 -23.55 4.68 6.01
N GLN A 77 -23.91 5.80 6.65
CA GLN A 77 -22.96 6.65 7.38
C GLN A 77 -22.31 5.92 8.55
N CYS A 78 -23.08 5.19 9.36
CA CYS A 78 -22.53 4.42 10.48
C CYS A 78 -21.55 3.33 10.01
N ALA A 79 -21.89 2.61 8.93
CA ALA A 79 -20.99 1.62 8.34
C ALA A 79 -19.70 2.26 7.79
N GLN A 80 -19.81 3.43 7.15
CA GLN A 80 -18.66 4.15 6.62
C GLN A 80 -17.74 4.71 7.73
N GLU A 81 -18.30 5.20 8.83
CA GLU A 81 -17.56 5.63 10.01
C GLU A 81 -16.84 4.47 10.70
N GLN A 82 -17.49 3.32 10.83
CA GLN A 82 -16.88 2.12 11.41
C GLN A 82 -15.69 1.61 10.57
N ILE A 83 -15.82 1.61 9.24
CA ILE A 83 -14.73 1.22 8.34
C ILE A 83 -13.57 2.24 8.44
N ALA A 84 -13.89 3.54 8.52
CA ALA A 84 -12.87 4.57 8.71
C ALA A 84 -12.15 4.41 10.06
N ALA A 85 -12.86 4.07 11.12
CA ALA A 85 -12.28 3.81 12.44
C ALA A 85 -11.33 2.61 12.42
N ALA A 86 -11.75 1.48 11.81
CA ALA A 86 -10.91 0.29 11.66
C ALA A 86 -9.65 0.59 10.82
N ALA A 87 -9.79 1.31 9.71
CA ALA A 87 -8.64 1.71 8.89
C ALA A 87 -7.66 2.61 9.68
N ASN A 88 -8.17 3.50 10.54
CA ASN A 88 -7.33 4.33 11.42
C ASN A 88 -6.63 3.51 12.51
N GLU A 89 -7.24 2.42 12.98
CA GLU A 89 -6.61 1.46 13.89
C GLU A 89 -5.47 0.71 13.21
N ASP A 90 -5.72 0.16 12.02
CA ASP A 90 -4.70 -0.51 11.21
C ASP A 90 -3.52 0.41 10.92
N ILE A 91 -3.77 1.68 10.57
CA ILE A 91 -2.73 2.68 10.36
C ILE A 91 -1.91 2.90 11.65
N ARG A 92 -2.57 3.06 12.79
CA ARG A 92 -1.89 3.24 14.09
C ARG A 92 -1.02 2.04 14.45
N ASP A 93 -1.47 0.84 14.13
CA ASP A 93 -0.73 -0.40 14.36
C ASP A 93 0.48 -0.52 13.43
N MET A 94 0.33 -0.16 12.15
CA MET A 94 1.44 -0.09 11.20
C MET A 94 2.49 0.95 11.62
N GLU A 95 2.07 2.12 12.10
CA GLU A 95 2.98 3.13 12.66
C GLU A 95 3.68 2.64 13.93
N ARG A 96 2.96 1.93 14.81
CA ARG A 96 3.54 1.32 16.01
C ARG A 96 4.61 0.30 15.63
N GLY A 97 4.32 -0.59 14.67
CA GLY A 97 5.30 -1.55 14.14
C GLY A 97 6.53 -0.85 13.58
N LEU A 98 6.35 0.24 12.84
CA LEU A 98 7.45 1.02 12.28
C LEU A 98 8.32 1.67 13.37
N ARG A 99 7.70 2.21 14.43
CA ARG A 99 8.42 2.72 15.61
C ARG A 99 9.22 1.63 16.30
N VAL A 100 8.64 0.44 16.49
CA VAL A 100 9.33 -0.71 17.11
C VAL A 100 10.55 -1.11 16.28
N HIS A 101 10.41 -1.32 14.97
CA HIS A 101 11.53 -1.71 14.12
C HIS A 101 12.66 -0.67 14.10
N ARG A 102 12.33 0.63 14.05
CA ARG A 102 13.34 1.70 14.14
C ARG A 102 14.07 1.67 15.49
N ALA A 103 13.32 1.53 16.58
CA ALA A 103 13.90 1.47 17.91
C ALA A 103 14.75 0.20 18.14
N CYS A 104 14.46 -0.89 17.42
CA CYS A 104 15.36 -2.05 17.34
C CYS A 104 16.66 -1.69 16.63
N LEU A 105 16.60 -1.03 15.47
CA LEU A 105 17.81 -0.62 14.73
C LEU A 105 18.72 0.29 15.56
N GLU A 106 18.17 1.29 16.26
CA GLU A 106 18.94 2.17 17.15
C GLU A 106 19.65 1.39 18.28
N ARG A 107 18.96 0.42 18.88
CA ARG A 107 19.53 -0.45 19.92
C ARG A 107 20.60 -1.38 19.36
N LEU A 108 20.37 -1.96 18.17
CA LEU A 108 21.31 -2.84 17.49
C LEU A 108 22.58 -2.09 17.07
N GLU A 109 22.45 -0.85 16.60
CA GLU A 109 23.58 0.03 16.30
C GLU A 109 24.42 0.31 17.56
N THR A 110 23.75 0.56 18.69
CA THR A 110 24.45 0.74 19.97
C THR A 110 25.14 -0.55 20.42
N ALA A 111 24.51 -1.70 20.21
CA ALA A 111 25.06 -3.00 20.58
C ALA A 111 26.30 -3.37 19.73
N VAL A 112 26.25 -3.14 18.41
CA VAL A 112 27.36 -3.52 17.51
C VAL A 112 28.63 -2.72 17.82
N LYS A 113 28.50 -1.46 18.24
CA LYS A 113 29.62 -0.60 18.66
C LYS A 113 30.42 -1.17 19.84
N ARG A 114 29.82 -2.06 20.63
CA ARG A 114 30.46 -2.69 21.81
C ARG A 114 30.80 -4.17 21.59
N ALA A 115 30.39 -4.76 20.47
CA ALA A 115 30.59 -6.18 20.21
C ALA A 115 32.00 -6.44 19.68
N ALA A 116 32.72 -7.36 20.33
CA ALA A 116 34.03 -7.85 19.86
C ALA A 116 33.94 -9.27 19.29
N ASP A 117 33.00 -10.09 19.78
CA ASP A 117 32.80 -11.46 19.30
C ASP A 117 32.11 -11.47 17.92
N PRO A 118 32.74 -12.06 16.88
CA PRO A 118 32.13 -12.21 15.55
C PRO A 118 30.75 -12.87 15.56
N LYS A 119 30.49 -13.80 16.48
CA LYS A 119 29.17 -14.46 16.59
C LYS A 119 28.09 -13.46 17.01
N VAL A 120 28.40 -12.59 17.96
CA VAL A 120 27.49 -11.53 18.42
C VAL A 120 27.23 -10.53 17.30
N ILE A 121 28.27 -10.13 16.56
CA ILE A 121 28.13 -9.23 15.40
C ILE A 121 27.20 -9.84 14.33
N LYS A 122 27.35 -11.14 14.05
CA LYS A 122 26.46 -11.87 13.13
C LYS A 122 25.00 -11.81 13.60
N THR A 123 24.73 -12.16 14.86
CA THR A 123 23.37 -12.11 15.42
C THR A 123 22.75 -10.71 15.35
N ILE A 124 23.52 -9.66 15.64
CA ILE A 124 23.06 -8.28 15.52
C ILE A 124 22.71 -7.94 14.07
N THR A 125 23.51 -8.40 13.12
CA THR A 125 23.30 -8.15 11.68
C THR A 125 22.04 -8.86 11.17
N GLU A 126 21.81 -10.11 11.58
CA GLU A 126 20.59 -10.86 11.27
C GLU A 126 19.34 -10.20 11.85
N ALA A 127 19.40 -9.74 13.11
CA ALA A 127 18.31 -9.00 13.74
C ALA A 127 18.03 -7.67 13.03
N ALA A 128 19.08 -6.97 12.58
CA ALA A 128 18.94 -5.73 11.82
C ALA A 128 18.27 -5.98 10.46
N ALA A 129 18.64 -7.07 9.76
CA ALA A 129 18.02 -7.47 8.51
C ALA A 129 16.50 -7.70 8.68
N LEU A 130 16.09 -8.41 9.74
CA LEU A 130 14.67 -8.62 10.04
C LEU A 130 13.91 -7.30 10.28
N ALA A 131 14.50 -6.37 11.03
CA ALA A 131 13.89 -5.07 11.26
C ALA A 131 13.74 -4.24 9.97
N ILE A 132 14.74 -4.29 9.09
CA ILE A 132 14.70 -3.63 7.77
C ILE A 132 13.59 -4.22 6.90
N THR A 133 13.48 -5.56 6.84
CA THR A 133 12.39 -6.23 6.11
C THR A 133 11.02 -5.82 6.65
N GLY A 134 10.83 -5.76 7.97
CA GLY A 134 9.60 -5.27 8.57
C GLY A 134 9.24 -3.85 8.12
N ILE A 135 10.20 -2.93 8.14
CA ILE A 135 10.01 -1.54 7.68
C ILE A 135 9.66 -1.49 6.19
N ARG A 136 10.32 -2.28 5.35
CA ARG A 136 10.06 -2.33 3.90
C ARG A 136 8.63 -2.79 3.62
N LYS A 137 8.20 -3.88 4.26
CA LYS A 137 6.83 -4.40 4.16
C LYS A 137 5.79 -3.38 4.61
N ILE A 138 5.99 -2.77 5.78
CA ILE A 138 5.07 -1.75 6.31
C ILE A 138 4.94 -0.55 5.35
N ARG A 139 6.03 -0.19 4.67
CA ARG A 139 6.05 0.89 3.67
C ARG A 139 5.57 0.48 2.28
N GLY A 140 5.21 -0.79 2.08
CA GLY A 140 4.82 -1.32 0.78
C GLY A 140 5.95 -1.36 -0.25
N LEU A 141 7.22 -1.25 0.18
CA LEU A 141 8.39 -1.24 -0.72
C LEU A 141 8.68 -2.59 -1.37
N ASP A 142 8.01 -3.65 -0.90
CA ASP A 142 8.10 -5.00 -1.46
C ASP A 142 6.92 -5.31 -2.40
N THR A 143 5.98 -4.37 -2.58
CA THR A 143 4.86 -4.51 -3.52
C THR A 143 5.35 -4.05 -4.90
N PRO A 144 5.22 -4.88 -5.96
CA PRO A 144 5.61 -4.46 -7.31
C PRO A 144 4.80 -3.22 -7.72
N THR A 145 5.49 -2.25 -8.33
CA THR A 145 4.86 -1.02 -8.80
C THR A 145 4.05 -1.31 -10.06
N THR A 146 3.09 -0.45 -10.42
CA THR A 146 2.31 -0.59 -11.66
C THR A 146 3.18 -0.62 -12.93
N ALA A 147 4.38 -0.01 -12.88
CA ALA A 147 5.39 -0.11 -13.93
C ALA A 147 5.94 -1.54 -14.04
N ASP A 148 6.30 -2.15 -12.89
CA ASP A 148 6.82 -3.51 -12.83
C ASP A 148 5.78 -4.54 -13.29
N THR A 149 4.49 -4.35 -12.98
CA THR A 149 3.41 -5.20 -13.51
C THR A 149 3.22 -5.05 -15.01
N GLY A 150 3.41 -3.85 -15.57
CA GLY A 150 3.33 -3.64 -17.02
C GLY A 150 4.45 -4.37 -17.76
N ASP A 151 5.65 -4.42 -17.18
CA ASP A 151 6.78 -5.19 -17.73
C ASP A 151 6.53 -6.70 -17.64
N ILE A 152 5.86 -7.17 -16.58
CA ILE A 152 5.45 -8.58 -16.43
C ILE A 152 4.37 -8.94 -17.46
N ASP A 153 3.34 -8.10 -17.62
CA ASP A 153 2.28 -8.31 -18.61
C ASP A 153 2.87 -8.33 -20.03
N ALA A 154 3.79 -7.41 -20.35
CA ALA A 154 4.50 -7.39 -21.62
C ALA A 154 5.38 -8.64 -21.83
N ALA A 155 6.02 -9.16 -20.78
CA ALA A 155 6.80 -10.39 -20.85
C ALA A 155 5.93 -11.63 -21.08
N ILE A 156 4.74 -11.69 -20.46
CA ILE A 156 3.76 -12.77 -20.66
C ILE A 156 3.24 -12.74 -22.10
N GLU A 157 2.86 -11.58 -22.62
CA GLU A 157 2.40 -11.42 -24.00
C GLU A 157 3.48 -11.81 -25.03
N ALA A 158 4.74 -11.44 -24.77
CA ALA A 158 5.86 -11.82 -25.62
C ALA A 158 6.11 -13.34 -25.63
N GLU A 159 5.92 -14.02 -24.50
CA GLU A 159 6.09 -15.47 -24.40
C GLU A 159 4.92 -16.23 -25.05
N LEU A 160 3.68 -15.73 -24.89
CA LEU A 160 2.52 -16.27 -25.58
C LEU A 160 2.63 -16.14 -27.11
N ALA A 161 3.16 -15.01 -27.60
CA ALA A 161 3.41 -14.81 -29.03
C ALA A 161 4.46 -15.78 -29.58
N LYS A 162 5.53 -16.07 -28.83
CA LYS A 162 6.54 -17.08 -29.21
C LYS A 162 5.95 -18.49 -29.28
N LEU A 163 5.14 -18.87 -28.30
CA LEU A 163 4.47 -20.17 -28.27
C LEU A 163 3.46 -20.32 -29.43
N GLY A 164 2.75 -19.25 -29.79
CA GLY A 164 1.89 -19.20 -30.96
C GLY A 164 2.67 -19.42 -32.26
N ALA A 165 3.76 -18.67 -32.46
CA ALA A 165 4.62 -18.80 -33.64
C ALA A 165 5.26 -20.20 -33.76
N SER A 166 5.69 -20.82 -32.65
CA SER A 166 6.20 -22.19 -32.65
C SER A 166 5.13 -23.23 -33.01
N ARG A 167 3.87 -22.99 -32.64
CA ARG A 167 2.74 -23.88 -32.97
C ARG A 167 2.36 -23.80 -34.44
N GLU A 168 2.38 -22.60 -35.03
CA GLU A 168 2.14 -22.39 -36.46
C GLU A 168 3.28 -22.95 -37.33
N ALA A 169 4.53 -22.80 -36.90
CA ALA A 169 5.69 -23.38 -37.57
C ALA A 169 5.67 -24.93 -37.54
N GLY A 170 5.23 -25.53 -36.43
CA GLY A 170 5.03 -26.98 -36.33
C GLY A 170 3.90 -27.50 -37.23
N ALA A 171 2.79 -26.78 -37.31
CA ALA A 171 1.66 -27.15 -38.17
C ALA A 171 1.99 -27.03 -39.67
N ALA A 172 2.79 -26.03 -40.06
CA ALA A 172 3.25 -25.90 -41.45
C ALA A 172 4.21 -27.03 -41.86
N ALA A 173 5.08 -27.48 -40.96
CA ALA A 173 5.99 -28.60 -41.20
C ALA A 173 5.27 -29.95 -41.33
N GLU A 174 4.14 -30.16 -40.64
CA GLU A 174 3.32 -31.36 -40.81
C GLU A 174 2.48 -31.35 -42.10
N ALA A 175 2.16 -30.17 -42.64
CA ALA A 175 1.37 -30.03 -43.88
C ALA A 175 2.20 -30.20 -45.17
N GLU A 176 3.51 -29.95 -45.14
CA GLU A 176 4.43 -30.19 -46.28
C GLU A 176 4.98 -31.63 -46.33
N GLY A 177 4.66 -32.47 -45.33
CA GLY A 177 5.14 -33.84 -45.18
C GLY A 177 4.22 -34.96 -45.67
N THR A 178 3.13 -34.65 -46.37
CA THR A 178 2.19 -35.61 -47.00
C THR A 178 2.14 -35.44 -48.50
#